data_AF-A0A0E3WYZ6-F1
#
_entry.id   AF-A0A0E3WYZ6-F1
#
_cell.length_a   1.000
_cell.length_b   1.000
_cell.length_c   1.000
_cell.angle_alpha   90.00
_cell.angle_beta   90.00
_cell.angle_gamma   90.00
#
_symmetry.space_group_name_H-M   'P 1'
#
loop_
_entity.id
_entity.type
_entity.pdbx_description
1 polymer ?
#
loop_
_entity_poly.entity_id
_entity_poly.type
_entity_poly.pdbx_seq_one_letter_code
_entity_poly.pdbx_strand_id
1 'polypeptide(L)'
;MTTINENDRFECRVVNIIDNLKQWKGVTVEDIDSGGRVYFAKVKAEGFNVAIGDSLYIGIKELAYGIEEMSMEVHLYDEEDNELDWTIL
;
A
#
# COMPACT_ATOMS: atom_id res chain seq x y z
N MET A 1 14.26 19.91 -6.43
CA MET A 1 13.89 18.89 -7.42
C MET A 1 13.75 17.60 -6.63
N THR A 2 12.52 17.19 -6.32
CA THR A 2 12.24 16.02 -5.48
C THR A 2 12.38 14.78 -6.36
N THR A 3 13.59 14.24 -6.37
CA THR A 3 13.86 12.91 -6.91
C THR A 3 13.16 11.92 -5.98
N ILE A 4 11.97 11.45 -6.37
CA ILE A 4 11.43 10.22 -5.81
C ILE A 4 12.44 9.15 -6.23
N ASN A 5 13.23 8.66 -5.28
CA ASN A 5 14.21 7.62 -5.57
C ASN A 5 13.42 6.32 -5.69
N GLU A 6 13.54 5.62 -6.81
CA GLU A 6 12.91 4.30 -7.08
C GLU A 6 13.36 3.19 -6.09
N ASN A 7 14.02 3.54 -4.98
CA ASN A 7 14.68 2.64 -4.03
C ASN A 7 13.91 2.32 -2.74
N ASP A 8 12.82 3.01 -2.41
CA ASP A 8 12.07 2.76 -1.16
C ASP A 8 10.77 1.99 -1.42
N ARG A 9 10.87 0.92 -2.22
CA ARG A 9 9.83 -0.11 -2.29
C ARG A 9 10.13 -1.17 -1.25
N PHE A 10 9.25 -1.27 -0.26
CA PHE A 10 9.37 -2.27 0.80
C PHE A 10 8.48 -3.45 0.47
N GLU A 11 9.04 -4.66 0.54
CA GLU A 11 8.25 -5.88 0.40
C GLU A 11 7.35 -6.03 1.63
N CYS A 12 6.07 -6.23 1.38
CA CYS A 12 5.08 -6.43 2.42
C CYS A 12 4.25 -7.67 2.15
N ARG A 13 3.66 -8.23 3.19
CA ARG A 13 2.83 -9.42 3.13
C ARG A 13 1.37 -9.09 3.33
N VAL A 14 0.49 -9.62 2.51
CA VAL A 14 -0.96 -9.48 2.72
C VAL A 14 -1.37 -10.29 3.94
N VAL A 15 -1.93 -9.62 4.95
CA VAL A 15 -2.38 -10.25 6.21
C VAL A 15 -3.89 -10.30 6.37
N ASN A 16 -4.63 -9.46 5.62
CA ASN A 16 -6.08 -9.47 5.63
C ASN A 16 -6.66 -8.93 4.31
N ILE A 17 -7.79 -9.50 3.87
CA ILE A 17 -8.56 -9.02 2.73
C ILE A 17 -10.04 -8.97 3.13
N ILE A 18 -10.67 -7.81 2.92
CA ILE A 18 -12.10 -7.58 3.07
C ILE A 18 -12.70 -7.52 1.66
N ASP A 19 -13.50 -8.51 1.29
CA ASP A 19 -14.00 -8.71 -0.09
C ASP A 19 -15.49 -8.41 -0.26
N ASN A 20 -16.16 -7.86 0.76
CA ASN A 20 -17.58 -7.51 0.73
C ASN A 20 -17.87 -6.05 0.30
N LEU A 21 -16.87 -5.33 -0.26
CA LEU A 21 -16.95 -3.91 -0.62
C LEU A 21 -17.36 -3.66 -2.08
N LYS A 22 -18.29 -4.48 -2.62
CA LYS A 22 -18.79 -4.42 -4.00
C LYS A 22 -17.66 -4.48 -5.06
N GLN A 23 -17.24 -3.33 -5.57
CA GLN A 23 -16.21 -3.19 -6.61
C GLN A 23 -14.80 -3.00 -6.05
N TRP A 24 -14.69 -2.86 -4.73
CA TRP A 24 -13.44 -2.65 -4.01
C TRP A 24 -13.15 -3.83 -3.10
N LYS A 25 -11.89 -3.94 -2.69
CA LYS A 25 -11.41 -4.78 -1.61
C LYS A 25 -10.64 -3.92 -0.62
N GLY A 26 -10.82 -4.22 0.66
CA GLY A 26 -9.96 -3.70 1.71
C GLY A 26 -8.77 -4.63 1.85
N VAL A 27 -7.54 -4.15 1.75
CA VAL A 27 -6.32 -4.96 1.84
C VAL A 27 -5.48 -4.42 2.99
N THR A 28 -5.12 -5.28 3.93
CA THR A 28 -4.12 -4.96 4.96
C THR A 28 -2.84 -5.70 4.63
N VAL A 29 -1.75 -4.96 4.59
CA VAL A 29 -0.39 -5.50 4.43
C VAL A 29 0.42 -5.25 5.69
N GLU A 30 1.40 -6.12 5.92
CA GLU A 30 2.40 -6.02 6.98
C GLU A 30 3.78 -5.92 6.34
N ASP A 31 4.53 -4.87 6.66
CA ASP A 31 5.93 -4.75 6.29
C ASP A 31 6.75 -5.86 6.94
N ILE A 32 7.57 -6.56 6.15
CA ILE A 32 8.27 -7.77 6.60
C ILE A 32 9.35 -7.45 7.65
N ASP A 33 9.99 -6.29 7.55
CA ASP A 33 11.11 -5.91 8.41
C ASP A 33 10.67 -5.30 9.75
N SER A 34 9.70 -4.39 9.72
CA SER A 34 9.23 -3.64 10.90
C SER A 34 7.99 -4.25 11.56
N GLY A 35 7.22 -5.07 10.84
CA GLY A 35 5.90 -5.54 11.29
C GLY A 35 4.82 -4.43 11.29
N GLY A 36 5.12 -3.25 10.75
CA GLY A 36 4.16 -2.17 10.57
C GLY A 36 3.03 -2.59 9.63
N ARG A 37 1.79 -2.18 9.93
CA ARG A 37 0.61 -2.55 9.14
C ARG A 37 -0.04 -1.34 8.50
N VAL A 38 -0.40 -1.48 7.23
CA VAL A 38 -1.10 -0.44 6.47
C VAL A 38 -2.36 -1.01 5.86
N TYR A 39 -3.45 -0.26 5.94
CA TYR A 39 -4.75 -0.63 5.37
C TYR A 39 -5.08 0.24 4.16
N PHE A 40 -5.42 -0.43 3.07
CA PHE A 40 -5.82 0.15 1.79
C PHE A 40 -7.29 -0.20 1.54
N ALA A 41 -8.13 0.82 1.39
CA ALA A 41 -9.58 0.65 1.41
C ALA A 41 -10.21 0.49 0.01
N LYS A 42 -9.46 0.81 -1.04
CA LYS A 42 -9.98 1.00 -2.40
C LYS A 42 -9.14 0.25 -3.44
N VAL A 43 -8.63 -0.92 -3.11
CA VAL A 43 -8.06 -1.83 -4.10
C VAL A 43 -9.19 -2.32 -5.02
N LYS A 44 -9.03 -2.21 -6.34
CA LYS A 44 -10.06 -2.68 -7.29
C LYS A 44 -10.26 -4.19 -7.15
N ALA A 45 -11.51 -4.66 -7.08
CA ALA A 45 -11.79 -6.10 -7.01
C ALA A 45 -11.56 -6.79 -8.36
N GLU A 46 -11.82 -6.08 -9.47
CA GLU A 46 -11.60 -6.59 -10.82
C GLU A 46 -10.09 -6.76 -11.09
N GLY A 47 -9.69 -7.95 -11.51
CA GLY A 47 -8.29 -8.27 -11.81
C GLY A 47 -7.40 -8.51 -10.59
N PHE A 48 -7.91 -8.33 -9.36
CA PHE A 48 -7.13 -8.53 -8.14
C PHE A 48 -7.16 -9.99 -7.65
N ASN A 49 -6.07 -10.71 -7.96
CA ASN A 49 -5.91 -12.14 -7.71
C ASN A 49 -4.98 -12.49 -6.53
N VAL A 50 -4.68 -11.51 -5.67
CA VAL A 50 -3.79 -11.68 -4.52
C VAL A 50 -4.54 -12.31 -3.34
N ALA A 51 -3.89 -13.23 -2.63
CA ALA A 51 -4.40 -13.91 -1.46
C ALA A 51 -3.68 -13.49 -0.17
N ILE A 52 -4.27 -13.86 0.98
CA ILE A 52 -3.60 -13.70 2.27
C ILE A 52 -2.34 -14.57 2.28
N GLY A 53 -1.21 -13.95 2.58
CA GLY A 53 0.10 -14.58 2.63
C GLY A 53 1.01 -14.22 1.47
N ASP A 54 0.48 -13.66 0.38
CA ASP A 54 1.25 -13.24 -0.79
C ASP A 54 2.02 -11.93 -0.53
N SER A 55 3.07 -11.71 -1.32
CA SER A 55 3.89 -10.50 -1.28
C SER A 55 3.34 -9.41 -2.20
N LEU A 56 3.37 -8.17 -1.71
CA LEU A 56 3.14 -6.93 -2.45
C LEU A 56 4.26 -5.94 -2.12
N TYR A 57 4.18 -4.73 -2.67
CA TYR A 57 5.17 -3.68 -2.39
C TYR A 57 4.49 -2.41 -1.92
N ILE A 58 5.08 -1.74 -0.94
CA ILE A 58 4.67 -0.39 -0.54
C ILE A 58 5.74 0.63 -0.93
N GLY A 59 5.31 1.79 -1.42
CA GLY A 59 6.16 2.95 -1.64
C GLY A 59 5.75 4.08 -0.70
N ILE A 60 6.72 4.76 -0.10
CA ILE A 60 6.47 5.87 0.83
C ILE A 60 6.92 7.18 0.20
N LYS A 61 6.06 8.19 0.32
CA LYS A 61 6.36 9.56 -0.10
C LYS A 61 6.07 10.51 1.05
N GLU A 62 7.13 11.12 1.57
CA GLU A 62 7.02 12.13 2.62
C GLU A 62 6.27 13.36 2.09
N LEU A 63 5.25 13.80 2.83
CA LEU A 63 4.56 15.04 2.53
C LEU A 63 5.40 16.23 3.02
N ALA A 64 5.42 17.31 2.24
CA ALA A 64 6.20 18.48 2.59
C ALA A 64 5.74 19.09 3.94
N TYR A 65 6.70 19.42 4.80
CA TYR A 65 6.52 20.02 6.11
C TYR A 65 5.51 21.19 6.07
N GLY A 66 4.36 21.04 6.73
CA GLY A 66 3.32 22.08 6.78
C GLY A 66 1.88 21.60 6.94
N ILE A 67 1.63 20.29 6.84
CA ILE A 67 0.32 19.68 7.17
C ILE A 67 0.48 19.03 8.54
N GLU A 68 0.06 19.74 9.60
CA GLU A 68 0.39 19.44 11.01
C GLU A 68 -0.16 18.10 11.57
N GLU A 69 -0.80 17.25 10.75
CA GLU A 69 -1.38 15.97 11.18
C GLU A 69 -1.14 14.78 10.23
N MET A 70 -0.61 14.98 9.01
CA MET A 70 -0.43 13.91 8.02
C MET A 70 1.01 13.90 7.51
N SER A 71 1.69 12.79 7.76
CA SER A 71 3.15 12.72 7.61
C SER A 71 3.58 12.09 6.29
N MET A 72 2.82 11.12 5.76
CA MET A 72 3.30 10.28 4.66
C MET A 72 2.16 9.78 3.76
N GLU A 73 2.35 9.85 2.44
CA GLU A 73 1.57 9.10 1.46
C GLU A 73 2.19 7.70 1.31
N VAL A 74 1.38 6.66 1.46
CA VAL A 74 1.81 5.27 1.26
C VAL A 74 1.03 4.68 0.09
N HIS A 75 1.74 4.17 -0.89
CA HIS A 75 1.19 3.59 -2.11
C HIS A 75 1.39 2.07 -2.09
N LEU A 76 0.42 1.31 -2.58
CA LEU A 76 0.47 -0.15 -2.71
C LEU A 76 0.63 -0.53 -4.18
N TYR A 77 1.58 -1.44 -4.45
CA TYR A 77 1.89 -1.92 -5.79
C TYR A 77 1.86 -3.45 -5.86
N ASP A 78 1.56 -3.97 -7.06
CA ASP A 78 1.77 -5.38 -7.40
C ASP A 78 3.22 -5.66 -7.85
N GLU A 79 3.49 -6.91 -8.21
CA GLU A 79 4.80 -7.37 -8.70
C GLU A 79 5.22 -6.77 -10.05
N GLU A 80 4.26 -6.24 -10.82
CA GLU A 80 4.48 -5.63 -12.13
C GLU A 80 4.54 -4.09 -12.03
N ASP A 81 4.75 -3.55 -10.84
CA ASP A 81 4.81 -2.12 -10.54
C ASP A 81 3.48 -1.36 -10.73
N ASN A 82 2.35 -2.03 -10.93
CA ASN A 82 1.07 -1.34 -11.06
C ASN A 82 0.56 -0.90 -9.68
N GLU A 83 0.14 0.37 -9.59
CA GLU A 83 -0.48 0.89 -8.37
C GLU A 83 -1.88 0.29 -8.17
N LEU A 84 -2.08 -0.29 -6.99
CA LEU A 84 -3.32 -0.94 -6.57
C LEU A 84 -4.24 0.01 -5.78
N ASP A 85 -3.65 0.80 -4.88
CA ASP A 85 -4.32 1.82 -4.05
C ASP A 85 -3.26 2.69 -3.34
N TRP A 86 -3.70 3.73 -2.63
CA TRP A 86 -2.84 4.52 -1.74
C TRP A 86 -3.62 5.03 -0.51
N THR A 87 -2.89 5.41 0.54
CA THR A 87 -3.45 5.96 1.77
C THR A 87 -2.51 7.01 2.39
N ILE A 88 -2.99 7.69 3.43
CA ILE A 88 -2.21 8.69 4.18
C ILE A 88 -2.09 8.21 5.63
N LEU A 89 -0.88 8.34 6.20
CA LEU A 89 -0.57 8.08 7.60
C LEU A 89 -0.13 9.36 8.35
#